data_AF-A0A544QX91-F1
#
_entry.id   AF-A0A544QX91-F1
#
_cell.length_a   1.000
_cell.length_b   1.000
_cell.length_c   1.000
_cell.angle_alpha   90.00
_cell.angle_beta   90.00
_cell.angle_gamma   90.00
#
_symmetry.space_group_name_H-M   'P 1'
#
loop_
_entity.id
_entity.type
_entity.pdbx_description
1 polymer ?
#
loop_
_entity_poly.entity_id
_entity_poly.type
_entity_poly.pdbx_seq_one_letter_code
_entity_poly.pdbx_strand_id
1 'polypeptide(L)'
;MDILSIAIIIFCIMEAGNVAILYFVPDSKLGNGVAVFDSWRDAKESESMELFAHYMAYWVAGVKLIFIFLLMVVLFTGTETTKVYAVVAMILSIATYFWKLHPIIKELDKMGKITPKGYSKVLGMMISGFLIMFSAALILHIFVIR
;
A
#
# COMPACT_ATOMS: atom_id res chain seq x y z
N MET A 1 -0.50 9.23 -23.16
CA MET A 1 -0.81 8.66 -21.84
C MET A 1 -1.13 9.82 -20.92
N ASP A 2 -2.35 9.88 -20.40
CA ASP A 2 -2.79 11.00 -19.55
C ASP A 2 -2.16 10.94 -18.15
N ILE A 3 -2.24 12.05 -17.40
CA ILE A 3 -1.63 12.17 -16.08
C ILE A 3 -2.22 11.18 -15.06
N LEU A 4 -3.50 10.81 -15.17
CA LEU A 4 -4.12 9.82 -14.30
C LEU A 4 -3.53 8.43 -14.57
N SER A 5 -3.38 8.07 -15.85
CA SER A 5 -2.74 6.82 -16.25
C SER A 5 -1.29 6.73 -15.74
N ILE A 6 -0.53 7.82 -15.80
CA ILE A 6 0.85 7.86 -15.24
C ILE A 6 0.83 7.60 -13.73
N ALA A 7 -0.05 8.27 -12.98
CA ALA A 7 -0.17 8.09 -11.54
C ALA A 7 -0.58 6.65 -11.17
N ILE A 8 -1.55 6.07 -11.90
CA ILE A 8 -1.98 4.68 -11.71
C ILE A 8 -0.82 3.71 -11.99
N ILE A 9 -0.06 3.90 -13.08
CA ILE A 9 1.07 3.03 -13.43
C ILE A 9 2.16 3.06 -12.35
N ILE A 10 2.55 4.26 -11.87
CA ILE A 10 3.53 4.40 -10.79
C ILE A 10 3.07 3.61 -9.56
N PHE A 11 1.79 3.74 -9.20
CA PHE A 11 1.21 3.01 -8.07
C PHE A 11 1.23 1.50 -8.28
N CYS A 12 0.81 1.01 -9.46
CA CYS A 12 0.86 -0.41 -9.80
C CYS A 12 2.27 -1.01 -9.71
N ILE A 13 3.30 -0.30 -10.21
CA ILE A 13 4.69 -0.77 -10.15
C ILE A 13 5.15 -0.93 -8.70
N MET A 14 4.88 0.07 -7.86
CA MET A 14 5.30 0.07 -6.47
C MET A 14 4.50 -0.95 -5.63
N GLU A 15 3.20 -1.12 -5.88
CA GLU A 15 2.39 -2.17 -5.25
C GLU A 15 2.84 -3.57 -5.69
N ALA A 16 3.24 -3.77 -6.94
CA ALA A 16 3.83 -5.04 -7.40
C ALA A 16 5.13 -5.36 -6.63
N GLY A 17 5.96 -4.35 -6.36
CA GLY A 17 7.12 -4.48 -5.48
C GLY A 17 6.76 -4.93 -4.06
N ASN A 18 5.71 -4.34 -3.47
CA ASN A 18 5.21 -4.76 -2.15
C ASN A 18 4.69 -6.21 -2.17
N VAL A 19 3.96 -6.61 -3.20
CA VAL A 19 3.50 -7.99 -3.38
C VAL A 19 4.67 -8.96 -3.48
N ALA A 20 5.71 -8.62 -4.25
CA ALA A 20 6.90 -9.44 -4.39
C ALA A 20 7.63 -9.62 -3.05
N ILE A 21 7.77 -8.55 -2.27
CA ILE A 21 8.37 -8.63 -0.92
C ILE A 21 7.55 -9.56 -0.02
N LEU A 22 6.22 -9.40 0.01
CA LEU A 22 5.36 -10.19 0.89
C LEU A 22 5.34 -11.68 0.55
N TYR A 23 5.40 -12.05 -0.74
CA TYR A 23 5.39 -13.47 -1.15
C TYR A 23 6.76 -14.14 -1.12
N PHE A 24 7.81 -13.44 -1.56
CA PHE A 24 9.09 -14.08 -1.85
C PHE A 24 10.18 -13.75 -0.82
N VAL A 25 10.07 -12.61 -0.13
CA VAL A 25 11.08 -12.16 0.84
C VAL A 25 10.42 -11.52 2.08
N PRO A 26 9.52 -12.23 2.80
CA PRO A 26 8.73 -11.64 3.88
C PRO A 26 9.56 -11.20 5.08
N ASP A 27 10.77 -11.76 5.22
CA ASP A 27 11.77 -11.38 6.24
C ASP A 27 12.49 -10.05 5.93
N SER A 28 12.25 -9.46 4.76
CA SER A 28 12.80 -8.15 4.40
C SER A 28 12.07 -7.02 5.14
N LYS A 29 12.85 -6.04 5.59
CA LYS A 29 12.34 -4.76 6.13
C LYS A 29 12.22 -3.66 5.07
N LEU A 30 12.43 -4.00 3.79
CA LEU A 30 12.26 -3.07 2.68
C LEU A 30 10.76 -2.91 2.34
N GLY A 31 10.42 -1.76 1.76
CA GLY A 31 9.04 -1.45 1.35
C GLY A 31 8.06 -1.61 2.51
N ASN A 32 6.88 -2.15 2.22
CA ASN A 32 5.85 -2.45 3.21
C ASN A 32 5.96 -3.86 3.81
N GLY A 33 7.19 -4.34 4.04
CA GLY A 33 7.45 -5.68 4.58
C GLY A 33 6.95 -5.87 6.01
N VAL A 34 6.49 -7.09 6.34
CA VAL A 34 5.96 -7.45 7.66
C VAL A 34 7.05 -7.61 8.73
N ALA A 35 8.30 -7.86 8.32
CA ALA A 35 9.43 -8.02 9.24
C ALA A 35 9.81 -6.74 10.01
N VAL A 36 9.19 -5.59 9.70
CA VAL A 36 9.31 -4.38 10.52
C VAL A 36 8.64 -4.52 11.87
N PHE A 37 7.63 -5.39 11.99
CA PHE A 37 6.97 -5.70 13.25
C PHE A 37 7.74 -6.79 13.98
N ASP A 38 8.14 -6.54 15.23
CA ASP A 38 8.89 -7.54 16.00
C ASP A 38 8.06 -8.84 16.19
N SER A 39 6.73 -8.72 16.23
CA SER A 39 5.79 -9.84 16.28
C SER A 39 5.92 -10.81 15.10
N TRP A 40 6.46 -10.38 13.95
CA TRP A 40 6.77 -11.29 12.85
C TRP A 40 7.85 -12.30 13.24
N ARG A 41 8.90 -11.85 13.94
CA ARG A 41 9.96 -12.71 14.46
C ARG A 41 9.43 -13.54 15.63
N ASP A 42 8.71 -12.91 16.56
CA ASP A 42 8.20 -13.59 17.75
C ASP A 42 7.21 -14.73 17.36
N ALA A 43 6.47 -14.59 16.26
CA ALA A 43 5.59 -15.64 15.75
C ALA A 43 6.34 -16.94 15.36
N LYS A 44 7.62 -16.87 15.02
CA LYS A 44 8.44 -18.04 14.65
C LYS A 44 8.77 -18.96 15.83
N GLU A 45 8.46 -18.53 17.06
CA GLU A 45 8.61 -19.37 18.25
C GLU A 45 7.53 -20.46 18.34
N SER A 46 6.48 -20.37 17.52
CA SER A 46 5.39 -21.35 17.46
C SER A 46 4.99 -21.62 16.00
N GLU A 47 5.05 -22.88 15.58
CA GLU A 47 4.66 -23.29 14.21
C GLU A 47 3.25 -22.78 13.84
N SER A 48 2.29 -22.85 14.78
CA SER A 48 0.93 -22.38 14.54
C SER A 48 0.84 -20.86 14.33
N MET A 49 1.62 -20.08 15.08
CA MET A 49 1.65 -18.62 14.96
C MET A 49 2.42 -18.18 13.73
N GLU A 50 3.49 -18.88 13.38
CA GLU A 50 4.23 -18.65 12.15
C GLU A 50 3.35 -18.87 10.92
N LEU A 51 2.64 -20.00 10.86
CA LEU A 51 1.71 -20.30 9.76
C LEU A 51 0.59 -19.25 9.67
N PHE A 52 0.04 -18.83 10.80
CA PHE A 52 -0.98 -17.79 10.84
C PHE A 52 -0.47 -16.43 10.35
N ALA A 53 0.73 -16.02 10.79
CA ALA A 53 1.35 -14.78 10.37
C ALA A 53 1.63 -14.76 8.86
N HIS A 54 2.19 -15.85 8.31
CA HIS A 54 2.41 -16.00 6.87
C HIS A 54 1.09 -15.98 6.10
N TYR A 55 0.06 -16.68 6.57
CA TYR A 55 -1.26 -16.65 5.95
C TYR A 55 -1.84 -15.24 5.89
N MET A 56 -1.72 -14.44 6.97
CA MET A 56 -2.13 -13.03 6.97
C MET A 56 -1.32 -12.18 5.98
N ALA A 57 0.00 -12.33 5.94
CA ALA A 57 0.87 -11.59 5.02
C ALA A 57 0.54 -11.91 3.55
N TYR A 58 0.37 -13.20 3.23
CA TYR A 58 0.02 -13.67 1.89
C TYR A 58 -1.40 -13.29 1.48
N TRP A 59 -2.33 -13.21 2.43
CA TRP A 59 -3.67 -12.71 2.17
C TRP A 59 -3.63 -11.23 1.74
N VAL A 60 -2.90 -10.38 2.47
CA VAL A 60 -2.72 -8.97 2.10
C VAL A 60 -2.05 -8.84 0.74
N ALA A 61 -1.04 -9.66 0.44
CA ALA A 61 -0.39 -9.70 -0.87
C ALA A 61 -1.38 -10.09 -1.99
N GLY A 62 -2.26 -11.07 -1.75
CA GLY A 62 -3.28 -11.51 -2.68
C GLY A 62 -4.32 -10.42 -2.98
N VAL A 63 -4.76 -9.69 -1.95
CA VAL A 63 -5.68 -8.55 -2.12
C VAL A 63 -5.03 -7.44 -2.96
N LYS A 64 -3.74 -7.13 -2.71
CA LYS A 64 -2.98 -6.17 -3.52
C LYS A 64 -2.87 -6.64 -4.98
N LEU A 65 -2.66 -7.93 -5.22
CA LEU A 65 -2.58 -8.48 -6.56
C LEU A 65 -3.91 -8.34 -7.32
N ILE A 66 -5.04 -8.68 -6.69
CA ILE A 66 -6.39 -8.45 -7.27
C ILE A 66 -6.56 -6.99 -7.64
N PHE A 67 -6.22 -6.09 -6.71
CA PHE A 67 -6.32 -4.65 -6.92
C PHE A 67 -5.45 -4.16 -8.09
N ILE A 68 -4.20 -4.62 -8.21
CA ILE A 68 -3.32 -4.30 -9.34
C ILE A 68 -3.95 -4.75 -10.66
N PHE A 69 -4.44 -6.00 -10.74
CA PHE A 69 -5.04 -6.50 -11.97
C PHE A 69 -6.30 -5.72 -12.38
N LEU A 70 -7.15 -5.33 -11.41
CA LEU A 70 -8.29 -4.46 -11.69
C LEU A 70 -7.86 -3.09 -12.23
N LEU A 71 -6.81 -2.48 -11.66
CA LEU A 71 -6.25 -1.24 -12.19
C LEU A 71 -5.66 -1.41 -13.59
N MET A 72 -5.02 -2.54 -13.90
CA MET A 72 -4.54 -2.82 -15.25
C MET A 72 -5.69 -2.89 -16.26
N VAL A 73 -6.83 -3.50 -15.89
CA VAL A 73 -8.03 -3.46 -16.74
C VAL A 73 -8.49 -2.02 -16.95
N VAL A 74 -8.58 -1.20 -15.89
CA VAL A 74 -8.94 0.23 -16.00
C VAL A 74 -7.96 1.00 -16.89
N LEU A 75 -6.66 0.70 -16.83
CA LEU A 75 -5.65 1.34 -17.67
C LEU A 75 -5.83 1.01 -19.15
N PHE A 76 -6.09 -0.25 -19.49
CA PHE A 76 -6.15 -0.72 -20.87
C PHE A 76 -7.51 -0.49 -21.53
N THR A 77 -8.61 -0.59 -20.78
CA THR A 77 -9.97 -0.57 -21.34
C THR A 77 -10.83 0.56 -20.80
N GLY A 78 -10.40 1.21 -19.71
CA GLY A 78 -11.17 2.26 -19.05
C GLY A 78 -11.23 3.55 -19.87
N THR A 79 -12.43 4.13 -19.93
CA THR A 79 -12.62 5.50 -20.41
C THR A 79 -11.97 6.51 -19.45
N GLU A 80 -11.79 7.74 -19.91
CA GLU A 80 -11.34 8.84 -19.05
C GLU A 80 -12.17 8.95 -17.77
N THR A 81 -13.50 8.91 -17.89
CA THR A 81 -14.43 8.92 -16.76
C THR A 81 -14.18 7.77 -15.78
N THR A 82 -13.94 6.56 -16.28
CA THR A 82 -13.61 5.41 -15.43
C THR A 82 -12.31 5.63 -14.68
N LYS A 83 -11.28 6.21 -15.31
CA LYS A 83 -10.00 6.51 -14.67
C LYS A 83 -10.14 7.58 -13.58
N VAL A 84 -10.94 8.62 -13.82
CA VAL A 84 -11.28 9.64 -12.81
C VAL A 84 -11.91 8.98 -11.58
N TYR A 85 -12.93 8.14 -11.77
CA TYR A 85 -13.58 7.44 -10.67
C TYR A 85 -12.65 6.46 -9.95
N ALA A 86 -11.78 5.76 -10.67
CA ALA A 86 -10.78 4.89 -10.07
C ALA A 86 -9.81 5.70 -9.19
N VAL A 87 -9.34 6.87 -9.65
CA VAL A 87 -8.46 7.74 -8.86
C VAL A 87 -9.15 8.28 -7.61
N VAL A 88 -10.41 8.72 -7.72
CA VAL A 88 -11.21 9.14 -6.55
C VAL A 88 -11.36 7.99 -5.55
N ALA A 89 -11.70 6.79 -6.02
CA ALA A 89 -11.81 5.61 -5.17
C ALA A 89 -10.48 5.24 -4.49
N MET A 90 -9.35 5.39 -5.19
CA MET A 90 -8.03 5.20 -4.60
C MET A 90 -7.72 6.23 -3.51
N ILE A 91 -7.98 7.52 -3.74
CA ILE A 91 -7.77 8.57 -2.73
C ILE A 91 -8.56 8.25 -1.46
N LEU A 92 -9.86 7.95 -1.60
CA LEU A 92 -10.73 7.65 -0.46
C LEU A 92 -10.28 6.38 0.27
N SER A 93 -9.96 5.31 -0.45
CA SER A 93 -9.54 4.03 0.15
C SER A 93 -8.17 4.14 0.84
N ILE A 94 -7.20 4.83 0.25
CA ILE A 94 -5.88 5.09 0.87
C ILE A 94 -6.05 5.95 2.14
N ALA A 95 -6.95 6.94 2.13
CA ALA A 95 -7.18 7.80 3.29
C ALA A 95 -7.65 7.02 4.53
N THR A 96 -8.33 5.88 4.34
CA THR A 96 -8.77 5.02 5.46
C THR A 96 -7.62 4.47 6.30
N TYR A 97 -6.39 4.40 5.77
CA TYR A 97 -5.18 4.07 6.53
C TYR A 97 -5.06 4.95 7.78
N PHE A 98 -5.29 6.26 7.66
CA PHE A 98 -5.15 7.20 8.76
C PHE A 98 -6.22 7.06 9.83
N TRP A 99 -7.31 6.34 9.54
CA TRP A 99 -8.37 6.10 10.51
C TRP A 99 -8.08 4.91 11.41
N LYS A 100 -7.73 3.76 10.84
CA LYS A 100 -7.58 2.50 11.62
C LYS A 100 -6.13 2.03 11.74
N LEU A 101 -5.37 2.02 10.64
CA LEU A 101 -4.03 1.42 10.62
C LEU A 101 -2.97 2.36 11.23
N HIS A 102 -3.03 3.65 10.93
CA HIS A 102 -2.03 4.61 11.40
C HIS A 102 -1.99 4.76 12.94
N PRO A 103 -3.13 4.81 13.66
CA PRO A 103 -3.12 4.82 15.12
C PRO A 103 -2.47 3.56 15.71
N ILE A 104 -2.77 2.38 15.16
CA ILE A 104 -2.25 1.09 15.64
C ILE A 104 -0.73 1.02 15.44
N ILE A 105 -0.22 1.32 14.25
CA ILE A 105 1.22 1.26 13.99
C ILE A 105 2.00 2.29 14.82
N LYS A 106 1.40 3.47 15.09
CA LYS A 106 2.00 4.48 15.96
C LYS A 106 2.08 4.01 17.42
N GLU A 107 1.09 3.27 17.88
CA GLU A 107 1.11 2.66 19.22
C GLU A 107 2.16 1.57 19.33
N LEU A 108 2.24 0.67 18.35
CA LEU A 108 3.27 -0.37 18.27
C LEU A 108 4.69 0.21 18.23
N ASP A 109 4.90 1.29 17.46
CA ASP A 109 6.20 1.99 17.41
C ASP A 109 6.55 2.63 18.76
N LYS A 110 5.59 3.26 19.43
CA LYS A 110 5.77 3.81 20.80
C LYS A 110 6.12 2.71 21.82
N MET A 111 5.54 1.52 21.67
CA MET A 111 5.85 0.36 22.51
C MET A 111 7.23 -0.26 22.19
N GLY A 112 7.93 0.24 21.18
CA GLY A 112 9.20 -0.32 20.72
C GLY A 112 9.06 -1.69 20.09
N LYS A 113 7.87 -2.01 19.53
CA LYS A 113 7.55 -3.28 18.84
C LYS A 113 7.73 -3.20 17.33
N ILE A 114 8.36 -2.14 16.84
CA ILE A 114 8.67 -1.91 15.43
C ILE A 114 10.15 -1.55 15.29
N THR A 115 10.79 -2.17 14.31
CA THR A 115 12.20 -1.96 13.99
C THR A 115 12.38 -1.66 12.49
N PRO A 116 12.95 -0.50 12.11
CA PRO A 116 13.57 0.51 12.96
C PRO A 116 12.56 1.41 13.68
N LYS A 117 12.98 2.01 14.81
CA LYS A 117 12.15 2.97 15.55
C LYS A 117 11.76 4.17 14.68
N GLY A 118 10.53 4.64 14.82
CA GLY A 118 10.00 5.76 14.06
C GLY A 118 9.49 5.38 12.67
N TYR A 119 9.46 4.08 12.33
CA TYR A 119 8.92 3.60 11.06
C TYR A 119 7.44 3.98 10.86
N SER A 120 6.64 4.14 11.93
CA SER A 120 5.26 4.62 11.80
C SER A 120 5.18 5.98 11.10
N LYS A 121 6.18 6.85 11.31
CA LYS A 121 6.28 8.16 10.67
C LYS A 121 6.70 8.02 9.20
N VAL A 122 7.67 7.15 8.92
CA VAL A 122 8.14 6.86 7.55
C VAL A 122 6.98 6.33 6.70
N LEU A 123 6.27 5.32 7.20
CA LEU A 123 5.11 4.76 6.53
C LEU A 123 4.00 5.81 6.36
N GLY A 124 3.71 6.59 7.41
CA GLY A 124 2.74 7.69 7.33
C GLY A 124 3.07 8.70 6.23
N MET A 125 4.32 9.15 6.13
CA MET A 125 4.76 10.08 5.08
C MET A 125 4.65 9.47 3.68
N MET A 126 4.99 8.18 3.52
CA MET A 126 4.84 7.49 2.24
C MET A 126 3.38 7.41 1.79
N ILE A 127 2.47 7.03 2.69
CA ILE A 127 1.03 6.97 2.40
C ILE A 127 0.46 8.36 2.09
N SER A 128 0.87 9.39 2.85
CA SER A 128 0.53 10.78 2.52
C SER A 128 1.05 11.20 1.15
N GLY A 129 2.25 10.74 0.76
CA GLY A 129 2.83 10.97 -0.56
C GLY A 129 1.92 10.44 -1.68
N PHE A 130 1.38 9.23 -1.54
CA PHE A 130 0.42 8.68 -2.51
C PHE A 130 -0.89 9.47 -2.57
N LEU A 131 -1.43 9.88 -1.44
CA LEU A 131 -2.63 10.73 -1.41
C LEU A 131 -2.38 12.06 -2.14
N ILE A 132 -1.23 12.70 -1.89
CA ILE A 132 -0.86 13.96 -2.54
C ILE A 132 -0.68 13.73 -4.04
N MET A 133 0.04 12.68 -4.45
CA MET A 133 0.27 12.35 -5.86
C MET A 133 -1.06 12.15 -6.60
N PHE A 134 -1.97 11.32 -6.08
CA PHE A 134 -3.26 11.08 -6.73
C PHE A 134 -4.16 12.32 -6.72
N SER A 135 -4.21 13.06 -5.62
CA SER A 135 -4.99 14.30 -5.55
C SER A 135 -4.48 15.34 -6.53
N ALA A 136 -3.15 15.51 -6.64
CA ALA A 136 -2.52 16.40 -7.59
C ALA A 136 -2.79 15.98 -9.04
N ALA A 137 -2.65 14.68 -9.36
CA ALA A 137 -2.96 14.15 -10.68
C ALA A 137 -4.43 14.42 -11.07
N LEU A 138 -5.37 14.21 -10.14
CA LEU A 138 -6.79 14.50 -10.33
C LEU A 138 -7.06 15.98 -10.56
N ILE A 139 -6.49 16.85 -9.72
CA ILE A 139 -6.64 18.32 -9.84
C ILE A 139 -6.07 18.80 -11.18
N LEU A 140 -4.86 18.37 -11.55
CA LEU A 140 -4.24 18.74 -12.82
C LEU A 140 -5.06 18.28 -14.03
N HIS A 141 -5.58 17.06 -13.99
CA HIS A 141 -6.44 16.55 -15.04
C HIS A 141 -7.73 17.38 -15.21
N ILE A 142 -8.41 17.72 -14.11
CA ILE A 142 -9.69 18.46 -14.15
C ILE A 142 -9.50 19.92 -14.59
N PHE A 143 -8.46 20.59 -14.09
CA PHE A 143 -8.34 22.05 -14.18
C PHE A 143 -7.30 22.55 -15.19
N VAL A 144 -6.36 21.72 -15.63
CA VAL A 144 -5.20 22.17 -16.42
C VAL A 144 -5.09 21.47 -17.77
N ILE A 145 -5.38 20.17 -17.84
CA ILE A 145 -5.06 19.32 -19.01
C ILE A 145 -6.35 18.77 -19.64
N ARG A 146 -7.41 19.58 -19.68
CA ARG A 146 -8.70 19.16 -20.24
C ARG A 146 -8.67 19.12 -21.77
#